data_AF-A0A970QYH7-F1
#
_entry.id   AF-A0A970QYH7-F1
#
_cell.length_a   1.000
_cell.length_b   1.000
_cell.length_c   1.000
_cell.angle_alpha   90.00
_cell.angle_beta   90.00
_cell.angle_gamma   90.00
#
_symmetry.space_group_name_H-M   'P 1'
#
loop_
_entity.id
_entity.type
_entity.pdbx_description
1 polymer ?
#
loop_
_entity_poly.entity_id
_entity_poly.type
_entity_poly.pdbx_seq_one_letter_code
_entity_poly.pdbx_strand_id
1 'polypeptide(L)'
;MENKKQPAKRKAAVTVVIIVTALVLVAGGVLITAYRLKDKNAPKPGDPVLVVSESSYLQYEIRNDEILLSYRITLKNPSDKEFGDFRIGGVFDDDYESGLILDKNADARETMTGRKSFSLEAGEKQSYDLVFSAQYFRNQNKPSQTLPSVIITTSDGREIKVSKAD
;
A
#
# COMPACT_ATOMS: atom_id res chain seq x y z
N MET A 1 51.54 44.84 40.12
CA MET A 1 50.55 43.75 40.27
C MET A 1 49.62 43.82 39.08
N GLU A 2 49.77 42.93 38.10
CA GLU A 2 48.85 42.86 36.96
C GLU A 2 48.35 41.43 36.78
N ASN A 3 47.05 41.34 36.55
CA ASN A 3 46.18 40.24 36.93
C ASN A 3 45.99 39.29 35.73
N LYS A 4 46.64 38.12 35.73
CA LYS A 4 46.45 37.09 34.70
C LYS A 4 45.16 36.29 34.97
N LYS A 5 44.01 36.81 34.51
CA LYS A 5 42.80 36.00 34.31
C LYS A 5 42.46 35.96 32.82
N GLN A 6 42.76 34.83 32.16
CA GLN A 6 41.87 34.14 31.21
C GLN A 6 42.58 32.98 30.50
N PRO A 7 42.13 31.73 30.77
CA PRO A 7 42.12 30.72 29.70
C PRO A 7 40.77 29.98 29.57
N ALA A 8 39.71 30.44 30.24
CA ALA A 8 38.43 29.73 30.25
C ALA A 8 37.53 30.02 29.02
N LYS A 9 37.55 31.27 28.49
CA LYS A 9 36.63 31.67 27.41
C LYS A 9 36.93 31.01 26.05
N ARG A 10 38.20 30.73 25.73
CA ARG A 10 38.59 30.13 24.44
C ARG A 10 38.21 28.64 24.35
N LYS A 11 38.29 27.89 25.46
CA LYS A 11 37.90 26.48 25.46
C LYS A 11 36.39 26.30 25.27
N ALA A 12 35.58 27.12 25.96
CA ALA A 12 34.13 27.07 25.83
C ALA A 12 33.67 27.40 24.39
N ALA A 13 34.25 28.42 23.74
CA ALA A 13 33.89 28.78 22.37
C ALA A 13 34.19 27.66 21.36
N VAL A 14 35.33 26.99 21.48
CA VAL A 14 35.70 25.87 20.60
C VAL A 14 34.78 24.66 20.85
N THR A 15 34.47 24.34 22.10
CA THR A 15 33.54 23.25 22.44
C THR A 15 32.13 23.53 21.93
N VAL A 16 31.63 24.76 22.04
CA VAL A 16 30.32 25.15 21.50
C VAL A 16 30.29 25.03 19.98
N VAL A 17 31.34 25.47 19.27
CA VAL A 17 31.43 25.34 17.81
C VAL A 17 31.40 23.87 17.39
N ILE A 18 32.17 23.00 18.05
CA ILE A 18 32.19 21.55 17.74
C ILE A 18 30.82 20.91 17.98
N ILE A 19 30.15 21.23 19.08
CA ILE A 19 28.82 20.69 19.40
C ILE A 19 27.79 21.14 18.37
N VAL A 20 27.80 22.42 17.98
CA VAL A 20 26.88 22.95 16.97
C VAL A 20 27.14 22.33 15.60
N THR A 21 28.39 22.18 15.17
CA THR A 21 28.72 21.54 13.89
C THR A 21 28.33 20.05 13.88
N ALA A 22 28.55 19.33 14.98
CA ALA A 22 28.14 17.94 15.10
C ALA A 22 26.60 17.79 15.04
N LEU A 23 25.85 18.67 15.71
CA LEU A 23 24.39 18.69 15.65
C LEU A 23 23.85 18.93 14.22
N VAL A 24 24.48 19.84 13.46
CA VAL A 24 24.10 20.11 12.07
C VAL A 24 24.37 18.89 11.17
N LEU A 25 25.49 18.20 11.36
CA LEU A 25 25.83 17.01 10.58
C LEU A 25 24.89 15.82 10.90
N VAL A 26 24.54 15.63 12.17
CA VAL A 26 23.59 14.57 12.59
C VAL A 26 22.19 14.89 12.07
N ALA A 27 21.72 16.13 12.19
CA ALA A 27 20.41 16.54 11.67
C ALA A 27 20.33 16.40 10.13
N GLY A 28 21.38 16.81 9.41
CA GLY A 28 21.48 16.65 7.96
C GLY A 28 21.52 15.19 7.52
N GLY A 29 22.30 14.35 8.20
CA GLY A 29 22.39 12.92 7.93
C GLY A 29 21.07 12.18 8.17
N VAL A 30 20.36 12.50 9.25
CA VAL A 30 19.04 11.94 9.55
C VAL A 30 18.02 12.36 8.50
N LEU A 31 18.03 13.62 8.05
CA LEU A 31 17.12 14.11 7.00
C LEU A 31 17.39 13.43 5.65
N ILE A 32 18.65 13.26 5.23
CA ILE A 32 19.00 12.58 3.98
C ILE A 32 18.63 11.10 4.02
N THR A 33 18.86 10.43 5.16
CA THR A 33 18.51 9.02 5.34
C THR A 33 16.98 8.82 5.40
N ALA A 34 16.26 9.73 6.06
CA ALA A 34 14.79 9.75 6.09
C ALA A 34 14.19 10.03 4.71
N TYR A 35 14.80 10.90 3.90
CA TYR A 35 14.37 11.14 2.52
C TYR A 35 14.65 9.94 1.60
N ARG A 36 15.79 9.26 1.76
CA ARG A 36 16.15 8.04 1.01
C ARG A 36 15.32 6.82 1.38
N LEU A 37 14.74 6.79 2.59
CA LEU A 37 13.88 5.69 3.06
C LEU A 37 12.42 5.84 2.65
N LYS A 38 11.98 7.04 2.23
CA LYS A 38 10.56 7.36 2.07
C LYS A 38 9.86 6.65 0.91
N ASP A 39 10.60 6.15 -0.08
CA ASP A 39 10.03 5.57 -1.30
C ASP A 39 10.54 4.15 -1.61
N LYS A 40 10.74 3.32 -0.58
CA LYS A 40 11.02 1.88 -0.82
C LYS A 40 9.87 1.14 -1.52
N ASN A 41 8.67 1.72 -1.50
CA ASN A 41 7.45 1.14 -2.08
C ASN A 41 6.94 1.91 -3.31
N ALA A 42 7.61 2.99 -3.74
CA ALA A 42 7.23 3.67 -4.97
C ALA A 42 7.69 2.82 -6.18
N PRO A 43 6.82 2.56 -7.17
CA PRO A 43 7.22 1.84 -8.37
C PRO A 43 8.36 2.58 -9.07
N LYS A 44 9.45 1.88 -9.36
CA LYS A 44 10.59 2.49 -10.06
C LYS A 44 10.25 2.64 -11.55
N PRO A 45 10.83 3.64 -12.24
CA PRO A 45 10.72 3.73 -13.69
C PRO A 45 11.15 2.42 -14.36
N GLY A 46 10.23 1.77 -15.08
CA GLY A 46 10.45 0.48 -15.75
C GLY A 46 10.08 -0.77 -14.96
N ASP A 47 9.51 -0.63 -13.76
CA ASP A 47 8.79 -1.72 -13.08
C ASP A 47 7.48 -2.02 -13.83
N PRO A 48 7.05 -3.30 -13.91
CA PRO A 48 5.76 -3.62 -14.51
C PRO A 48 4.65 -2.98 -13.68
N VAL A 49 3.63 -2.46 -14.37
CA VAL A 49 2.51 -1.73 -13.76
C VAL A 49 1.23 -2.48 -14.10
N LEU A 50 0.34 -2.62 -13.12
CA LEU A 50 -1.04 -3.04 -13.37
C LEU A 50 -1.95 -1.82 -13.30
N VAL A 51 -2.98 -1.81 -14.13
CA VAL A 51 -4.08 -0.84 -14.07
C VAL A 51 -5.41 -1.58 -14.01
N VAL A 52 -6.37 -1.06 -13.25
CA VAL A 52 -7.74 -1.56 -13.28
C VAL A 52 -8.43 -0.92 -14.48
N SER A 53 -8.74 -1.69 -15.51
CA SER A 53 -9.40 -1.14 -16.70
C SER A 53 -10.91 -1.08 -16.53
N GLU A 54 -11.51 -2.13 -15.97
CA GLU A 54 -12.95 -2.27 -15.79
C GLU A 54 -13.21 -3.04 -14.50
N SER A 55 -14.29 -2.73 -13.79
CA SER A 55 -14.69 -3.50 -12.61
C SER A 55 -16.19 -3.38 -12.40
N SER A 56 -16.81 -4.46 -11.95
CA SER A 56 -18.24 -4.48 -11.62
C SER A 56 -18.50 -5.27 -10.34
N TYR A 57 -19.49 -4.78 -9.59
CA TYR A 57 -20.07 -5.53 -8.49
C TYR A 57 -20.95 -6.66 -9.06
N LEU A 58 -20.84 -7.86 -8.48
CA LEU A 58 -21.66 -9.01 -8.87
C LEU A 58 -22.73 -9.28 -7.82
N GLN A 59 -22.31 -9.60 -6.59
CA GLN A 59 -23.21 -9.94 -5.49
C GLN A 59 -22.48 -9.90 -4.14
N TYR A 60 -23.24 -10.01 -3.05
CA TYR A 60 -22.69 -10.41 -1.77
C TYR A 60 -23.56 -11.47 -1.11
N GLU A 61 -22.96 -12.25 -0.22
CA GLU A 61 -23.65 -13.29 0.53
C GLU A 61 -23.11 -13.37 1.95
N ILE A 62 -23.98 -13.52 2.94
CA ILE A 62 -23.59 -13.72 4.34
C ILE A 62 -23.75 -15.20 4.69
N ARG A 63 -22.68 -15.83 5.19
CA ARG A 63 -22.65 -17.23 5.62
C ARG A 63 -21.79 -17.38 6.88
N ASN A 64 -22.35 -17.97 7.94
CA ASN A 64 -21.59 -18.35 9.15
C ASN A 64 -20.65 -17.25 9.69
N ASP A 65 -21.19 -16.06 9.93
CA ASP A 65 -20.44 -14.87 10.41
C ASP A 65 -19.35 -14.34 9.45
N GLU A 66 -19.31 -14.83 8.21
CA GLU A 66 -18.54 -14.25 7.11
C GLU A 66 -19.47 -13.59 6.10
N ILE A 67 -18.96 -12.56 5.44
CA ILE A 67 -19.54 -12.01 4.22
C ILE A 67 -18.61 -12.28 3.05
N LEU A 68 -19.20 -12.77 1.96
CA LEU A 68 -18.54 -13.01 0.69
C LEU A 68 -18.96 -11.88 -0.25
N LEU A 69 -18.00 -11.06 -0.67
CA LEU A 69 -18.24 -9.97 -1.61
C LEU A 69 -17.68 -10.36 -2.97
N SER A 70 -18.53 -10.50 -3.98
CA SER A 70 -18.16 -10.95 -5.33
C SER A 70 -18.07 -9.79 -6.31
N TYR A 71 -16.96 -9.73 -7.04
CA TYR A 71 -16.69 -8.70 -8.04
C TYR A 71 -16.05 -9.30 -9.29
N ARG A 72 -16.26 -8.66 -10.44
CA ARG A 72 -15.43 -8.85 -11.63
C ARG A 72 -14.43 -7.71 -11.70
N ILE A 73 -13.13 -8.03 -11.72
CA ILE A 73 -12.04 -7.05 -11.82
C ILE A 73 -11.22 -7.36 -13.07
N THR A 74 -11.12 -6.39 -13.96
CA THR A 74 -10.28 -6.49 -15.16
C THR A 74 -8.99 -5.72 -14.95
N LEU A 75 -7.88 -6.46 -14.97
CA LEU A 75 -6.53 -5.92 -14.87
C LEU A 75 -5.88 -5.89 -16.25
N LYS A 76 -5.11 -4.84 -16.51
CA LYS A 76 -4.27 -4.71 -17.69
C LYS A 76 -2.83 -4.46 -17.28
N ASN A 77 -1.90 -5.15 -17.93
CA ASN A 77 -0.48 -4.88 -17.86
C ASN A 77 -0.04 -4.12 -19.12
N PRO A 78 -0.02 -2.77 -19.10
CA PRO A 78 0.45 -1.99 -20.25
C PRO A 78 1.97 -2.04 -20.47
N SER A 79 2.73 -2.67 -19.56
CA SER A 79 4.19 -2.73 -19.67
C SER A 79 4.65 -3.76 -20.70
N ASP A 80 5.92 -3.66 -21.08
CA ASP A 80 6.63 -4.57 -21.98
C ASP A 80 7.22 -5.80 -21.27
N LYS A 81 6.91 -5.97 -19.97
CA LYS A 81 7.38 -7.07 -19.13
C LYS A 81 6.21 -7.79 -18.48
N GLU A 82 6.39 -9.08 -18.24
CA GLU A 82 5.44 -9.85 -17.43
C GLU A 82 5.32 -9.25 -16.02
N PHE A 83 4.08 -9.15 -15.54
CA PHE A 83 3.79 -8.94 -14.14
C PHE A 83 3.63 -10.32 -13.49
N GLY A 84 4.74 -10.84 -12.95
CA GLY A 84 4.79 -12.16 -12.32
C GLY A 84 3.90 -12.29 -11.08
N ASP A 85 4.04 -13.38 -10.33
CA ASP A 85 3.12 -13.77 -9.26
C ASP A 85 2.69 -12.63 -8.29
N PHE A 86 1.38 -12.42 -8.23
CA PHE A 86 0.74 -11.40 -7.40
C PHE A 86 -0.57 -11.87 -6.79
N ARG A 87 -0.96 -11.23 -5.69
CA ARG A 87 -2.26 -11.43 -5.01
C ARG A 87 -3.11 -10.19 -5.16
N ILE A 88 -4.41 -10.39 -5.27
CA ILE A 88 -5.38 -9.30 -5.34
C ILE A 88 -6.05 -9.16 -3.96
N GLY A 89 -6.03 -7.95 -3.42
CA GLY A 89 -6.74 -7.55 -2.22
C GLY A 89 -7.65 -6.36 -2.49
N GLY A 90 -8.59 -6.12 -1.57
CA GLY A 90 -9.57 -5.04 -1.66
C GLY A 90 -9.63 -4.26 -0.35
N VAL A 91 -9.80 -2.94 -0.45
CA VAL A 91 -10.15 -2.05 0.65
C VAL A 91 -11.60 -1.62 0.50
N PHE A 92 -12.38 -1.86 1.55
CA PHE A 92 -13.83 -1.71 1.62
C PHE A 92 -14.21 -0.67 2.67
N ASP A 93 -13.79 0.58 2.48
CA ASP A 93 -13.99 1.65 3.46
C ASP A 93 -15.49 1.88 3.76
N ASP A 94 -16.35 1.97 2.75
CA ASP A 94 -17.81 2.15 2.93
C ASP A 94 -18.46 1.01 3.74
N ASP A 95 -18.09 -0.24 3.44
CA ASP A 95 -18.64 -1.42 4.11
C ASP A 95 -18.16 -1.50 5.57
N TYR A 96 -16.93 -1.07 5.84
CA TYR A 96 -16.39 -0.97 7.19
C TYR A 96 -17.06 0.16 7.98
N GLU A 97 -17.17 1.36 7.40
CA GLU A 97 -17.78 2.53 8.05
C GLU A 97 -19.27 2.33 8.34
N SER A 98 -19.99 1.61 7.48
CA SER A 98 -21.39 1.24 7.72
C SER A 98 -21.56 0.13 8.78
N GLY A 99 -20.49 -0.52 9.21
CA GLY A 99 -20.53 -1.64 10.16
C GLY A 99 -21.06 -2.94 9.55
N LEU A 100 -20.97 -3.10 8.21
CA LEU A 100 -21.24 -4.37 7.52
C LEU A 100 -20.13 -5.38 7.84
N ILE A 101 -18.87 -4.94 7.80
CA ILE A 101 -17.68 -5.77 8.01
C ILE A 101 -16.81 -5.27 9.16
N LEU A 102 -16.03 -6.16 9.75
CA LEU A 102 -15.12 -5.86 10.87
C LEU A 102 -13.72 -5.40 10.43
N ASP A 103 -13.21 -5.94 9.33
CA ASP A 103 -11.94 -5.53 8.73
C ASP A 103 -12.22 -4.91 7.37
N LYS A 104 -11.64 -3.74 7.12
CA LYS A 104 -11.78 -3.05 5.84
C LYS A 104 -10.96 -3.70 4.73
N ASN A 105 -9.98 -4.55 5.04
CA ASN A 105 -9.14 -5.21 4.05
C ASN A 105 -9.54 -6.67 3.92
N ALA A 106 -9.61 -7.16 2.69
CA ALA A 106 -9.82 -8.58 2.43
C ALA A 106 -9.00 -9.04 1.22
N ASP A 107 -8.50 -10.27 1.30
CA ASP A 107 -7.85 -10.94 0.17
C ASP A 107 -8.88 -11.57 -0.75
N ALA A 108 -8.66 -11.44 -2.05
CA ALA A 108 -9.49 -12.05 -3.07
C ALA A 108 -9.06 -13.50 -3.36
N ARG A 109 -10.03 -14.29 -3.82
CA ARG A 109 -9.82 -15.60 -4.43
C ARG A 109 -10.64 -15.69 -5.70
N GLU A 110 -10.13 -16.37 -6.71
CA GLU A 110 -10.90 -16.63 -7.92
C GLU A 110 -12.09 -17.56 -7.62
N THR A 111 -13.28 -17.18 -8.08
CA THR A 111 -14.54 -17.84 -7.74
C THR A 111 -14.59 -19.29 -8.21
N MET A 112 -14.06 -19.57 -9.41
CA MET A 112 -14.12 -20.90 -10.01
C MET A 112 -13.03 -21.85 -9.50
N THR A 113 -11.81 -21.35 -9.34
CA THR A 113 -10.63 -22.20 -9.06
C THR A 113 -10.16 -22.11 -7.60
N GLY A 114 -10.59 -21.10 -6.86
CA GLY A 114 -10.07 -20.77 -5.52
C GLY A 114 -8.64 -20.23 -5.52
N ARG A 115 -8.07 -19.95 -6.69
CA ARG A 115 -6.70 -19.43 -6.86
C ARG A 115 -6.54 -18.07 -6.18
N LYS A 116 -5.36 -17.87 -5.59
CA LYS A 116 -4.98 -16.62 -4.89
C LYS A 116 -3.78 -15.89 -5.51
N SER A 117 -2.98 -16.60 -6.31
CA SER A 117 -1.83 -16.05 -7.02
C SER A 117 -2.16 -15.95 -8.50
N PHE A 118 -1.86 -14.82 -9.10
CA PHE A 118 -2.14 -14.50 -10.49
C PHE A 118 -0.85 -14.01 -11.15
N SER A 119 -0.76 -14.13 -12.46
CA SER A 119 0.27 -13.51 -13.28
C SER A 119 -0.41 -12.86 -14.48
N LEU A 120 0.25 -11.87 -15.08
CA LEU A 120 -0.28 -11.19 -16.25
C LEU A 120 0.85 -10.86 -17.21
N GLU A 121 0.77 -11.38 -18.42
CA GLU A 121 1.80 -11.22 -19.45
C GLU A 121 1.93 -9.76 -19.90
N ALA A 122 3.04 -9.45 -20.56
CA ALA A 122 3.26 -8.12 -21.14
C ALA A 122 2.13 -7.76 -22.13
N GLY A 123 1.54 -6.58 -21.99
CA GLY A 123 0.45 -6.09 -22.83
C GLY A 123 -0.91 -6.75 -22.59
N GLU A 124 -1.01 -7.74 -21.69
CA GLU A 124 -2.23 -8.52 -21.51
C GLU A 124 -3.32 -7.76 -20.74
N LYS A 125 -4.58 -8.07 -21.05
CA LYS A 125 -5.78 -7.64 -20.33
C LYS A 125 -6.60 -8.88 -19.97
N GLN A 126 -6.86 -9.07 -18.67
CA GLN A 126 -7.61 -10.23 -18.18
C GLN A 126 -8.63 -9.83 -17.12
N SER A 127 -9.80 -10.47 -17.18
CA SER A 127 -10.88 -10.32 -16.20
C SER A 127 -10.89 -11.47 -15.21
N TYR A 128 -11.06 -11.15 -13.93
CA TYR A 128 -11.10 -12.09 -12.83
C TYR A 128 -12.42 -11.96 -12.07
N ASP A 129 -13.12 -13.07 -11.91
CA ASP A 129 -14.29 -13.15 -11.05
C ASP A 129 -13.83 -13.54 -9.64
N LEU A 130 -13.79 -12.57 -8.75
CA LEU A 130 -13.16 -12.66 -7.44
C LEU A 130 -14.19 -12.63 -6.31
N VAL A 131 -13.92 -13.43 -5.28
CA VAL A 131 -14.61 -13.39 -3.99
C VAL A 131 -13.64 -12.90 -2.91
N PHE A 132 -14.08 -11.88 -2.18
CA PHE A 132 -13.42 -11.38 -0.97
C PHE A 132 -14.19 -11.90 0.24
N SER A 133 -13.50 -12.54 1.18
CA SER A 133 -14.10 -12.97 2.45
C SER A 133 -13.72 -11.99 3.55
N ALA A 134 -14.71 -11.46 4.25
CA ALA A 134 -14.51 -10.59 5.40
C ALA A 134 -15.39 -11.06 6.56
N GLN A 135 -14.97 -10.76 7.80
CA GLN A 135 -15.78 -11.08 8.96
C GLN A 135 -16.99 -10.13 9.00
N TYR A 136 -18.18 -10.71 9.04
CA TYR A 136 -19.44 -9.98 9.15
C TYR A 136 -19.55 -9.40 10.56
N PHE A 137 -19.90 -8.11 10.67
CA PHE A 137 -20.12 -7.50 11.98
C PHE A 137 -21.56 -7.69 12.42
N ARG A 138 -22.50 -6.82 12.00
CA ARG A 138 -23.92 -6.88 12.42
C ARG A 138 -24.91 -6.16 11.51
N ASN A 139 -24.46 -5.28 10.62
CA ASN A 139 -25.34 -4.54 9.74
C ASN A 139 -25.62 -5.33 8.46
N GLN A 140 -26.87 -5.71 8.19
CA GLN A 140 -27.23 -6.45 6.98
C GLN A 140 -27.36 -5.55 5.74
N ASN A 141 -27.40 -4.23 5.93
CA ASN A 141 -27.60 -3.30 4.83
C ASN A 141 -26.26 -2.93 4.20
N LYS A 142 -26.04 -3.38 2.97
CA LYS A 142 -24.93 -2.90 2.16
C LYS A 142 -25.18 -1.43 1.76
N PRO A 143 -24.34 -0.47 2.17
CA PRO A 143 -24.60 0.96 1.99
C PRO A 143 -24.60 1.39 0.52
N SER A 144 -23.85 0.67 -0.33
CA SER A 144 -23.61 1.03 -1.72
C SER A 144 -23.02 -0.15 -2.49
N GLN A 145 -23.23 -0.21 -3.82
CA GLN A 145 -22.55 -1.17 -4.70
C GLN A 145 -21.15 -0.66 -5.12
N THR A 146 -20.47 0.08 -4.23
CA THR A 146 -19.15 0.65 -4.53
C THR A 146 -18.14 -0.47 -4.76
N LEU A 147 -17.26 -0.23 -5.73
CA LEU A 147 -16.13 -1.10 -5.99
C LEU A 147 -15.05 -0.90 -4.91
N PRO A 148 -14.39 -1.96 -4.45
CA PRO A 148 -13.26 -1.81 -3.55
C PRO A 148 -12.12 -1.06 -4.22
N SER A 149 -11.28 -0.41 -3.41
CA SER A 149 -9.96 -0.01 -3.88
C SER A 149 -9.09 -1.27 -3.99
N VAL A 150 -8.52 -1.51 -5.17
CA VAL A 150 -7.73 -2.71 -5.43
C VAL A 150 -6.29 -2.52 -4.97
N ILE A 151 -5.80 -3.46 -4.17
CA ILE A 151 -4.41 -3.57 -3.78
C ILE A 151 -3.82 -4.82 -4.42
N ILE A 152 -2.63 -4.68 -4.99
CA ILE A 152 -1.85 -5.81 -5.50
C ILE A 152 -0.69 -6.04 -4.55
N THR A 153 -0.54 -7.27 -4.07
CA THR A 153 0.62 -7.68 -3.29
C THR A 153 1.50 -8.58 -4.14
N THR A 154 2.72 -8.15 -4.44
CA THR A 154 3.70 -8.95 -5.19
C THR A 154 4.32 -10.04 -4.32
N SER A 155 4.94 -11.03 -4.94
CA SER A 155 5.62 -12.14 -4.25
C SER A 155 6.74 -11.71 -3.28
N ASP A 156 7.36 -10.55 -3.51
CA ASP A 156 8.36 -9.93 -2.61
C ASP A 156 7.73 -9.10 -1.47
N GLY A 157 6.39 -9.08 -1.36
CA GLY A 157 5.64 -8.43 -0.28
C GLY A 157 5.40 -6.94 -0.47
N ARG A 158 5.64 -6.39 -1.67
CA ARG A 158 5.30 -4.98 -1.96
C ARG A 158 3.81 -4.85 -2.24
N GLU A 159 3.19 -3.86 -1.62
CA GLU A 159 1.82 -3.47 -1.89
C GLU A 159 1.78 -2.32 -2.90
N ILE A 160 1.01 -2.51 -3.96
CA ILE A 160 0.82 -1.55 -5.03
C ILE A 160 -0.67 -1.23 -5.10
N LYS A 161 -1.02 0.03 -4.84
CA LYS A 161 -2.39 0.52 -5.10
C LYS A 161 -2.55 0.70 -6.59
N VAL A 162 -3.55 0.02 -7.16
CA VAL A 162 -3.79 0.07 -8.60
C VAL A 162 -4.64 1.31 -8.90
N SER A 163 -4.16 2.15 -9.81
CA SER A 163 -4.96 3.25 -10.35
C SER A 163 -6.04 2.73 -11.30
N LYS A 164 -7.21 3.37 -11.29
CA LYS A 164 -8.20 3.19 -12.34
C LYS A 164 -7.61 3.73 -13.65
N ALA A 165 -7.80 3.00 -14.74
CA ALA A 165 -7.47 3.53 -16.06
C ALA A 165 -8.42 4.68 -16.39
N ASP A 166 -7.87 5.82 -16.81
CA ASP A 166 -8.61 6.98 -17.30
C ASP A 166 -9.36 6.69 -18.61
#